data_AF-A0A7C4IPF0-F1
#
_entry.id   AF-A0A7C4IPF0-F1
#
_cell.length_a   1.000
_cell.length_b   1.000
_cell.length_c   1.000
_cell.angle_alpha   90.00
_cell.angle_beta   90.00
_cell.angle_gamma   90.00
#
_symmetry.space_group_name_H-M   'P 1'
#
loop_
_entity.id
_entity.type
_entity.pdbx_description
1 polymer ?
#
loop_
_entity_poly.entity_id
_entity_poly.type
_entity_poly.pdbx_seq_one_letter_code
_entity_poly.pdbx_strand_id
1 'polypeptide(L)'
;VLKQFVQSIVISNLAKQKGFDQKPEIKEQLQFFSENFLANEYLKREIAQKITVADAELKSYYDAHHDEFKTPETLRARHILVSFDSAAAEDEIKKAREKAELYLKKIKDGEDFAKLASEVSDDPGSKARGGDLGFFPKGRMVKPFEDAAFALKPGEVSGIVETQFGFHIIRVEERKEPAVESFDAVKERLKQMLTQDRTRNEINEFIDKAVKDAKTEFFPDALTGEKK
;
A
#
# COMPACT_ATOMS: atom_id res chain seq x y z
N VAL A 1 0.04 -29.40 -12.08
CA VAL A 1 -1.31 -28.88 -12.42
C VAL A 1 -2.20 -29.96 -13.04
N LEU A 2 -1.90 -30.50 -14.23
CA LEU A 2 -2.78 -31.51 -14.90
C LEU A 2 -3.07 -32.77 -14.05
N LYS A 3 -2.04 -33.32 -13.40
CA LYS A 3 -2.19 -34.48 -12.50
C LYS A 3 -3.17 -34.23 -11.34
N GLN A 4 -3.12 -33.04 -10.75
CA GLN A 4 -3.98 -32.63 -9.64
C GLN A 4 -5.44 -32.48 -10.11
N PHE A 5 -5.65 -31.91 -11.30
CA PHE A 5 -6.98 -31.77 -11.89
C PHE A 5 -7.65 -33.13 -12.17
N VAL A 6 -6.90 -34.07 -12.75
CA VAL A 6 -7.39 -35.45 -12.96
C VAL A 6 -7.72 -36.13 -11.63
N GLN A 7 -6.86 -35.98 -10.61
CA GLN A 7 -7.13 -36.50 -9.26
C GLN A 7 -8.44 -35.95 -8.67
N SER A 8 -8.67 -34.64 -8.79
CA SER A 8 -9.92 -34.00 -8.33
C SER A 8 -11.16 -34.54 -9.05
N ILE A 9 -11.10 -34.75 -10.37
CA ILE A 9 -12.21 -35.33 -11.14
C ILE A 9 -12.51 -36.77 -10.67
N VAL A 10 -11.47 -37.60 -10.52
CA VAL A 10 -11.63 -38.99 -10.06
C VAL A 10 -12.28 -39.04 -8.68
N ILE A 11 -11.80 -38.22 -7.73
CA ILE A 11 -12.37 -38.16 -6.38
C ILE A 11 -13.80 -37.63 -6.40
N SER A 12 -14.10 -36.60 -7.19
CA SER A 12 -15.45 -36.05 -7.35
C SER A 12 -16.43 -37.11 -7.88
N ASN A 13 -16.00 -37.91 -8.86
CA ASN A 13 -16.83 -38.99 -9.40
C ASN A 13 -17.10 -40.09 -8.35
N LEU A 14 -16.09 -40.47 -7.56
CA LEU A 14 -16.28 -41.43 -6.45
C LEU A 14 -17.24 -40.89 -5.39
N ALA A 15 -17.18 -39.60 -5.07
CA ALA A 15 -18.10 -38.96 -4.14
C ALA A 15 -19.55 -39.03 -4.64
N LYS A 16 -19.78 -38.76 -5.94
CA LYS A 16 -21.10 -38.90 -6.59
C LYS A 16 -21.61 -40.33 -6.58
N GLN A 17 -20.75 -41.32 -6.87
CA GLN A 17 -21.13 -42.74 -6.78
C GLN A 17 -21.56 -43.16 -5.37
N LYS A 18 -20.99 -42.53 -4.33
CA LYS A 18 -21.38 -42.73 -2.94
C LYS A 18 -22.57 -41.84 -2.50
N GLY A 19 -23.18 -41.10 -3.42
CA GLY A 19 -24.33 -40.23 -3.15
C GLY A 19 -24.02 -39.00 -2.31
N PHE A 20 -22.77 -38.54 -2.25
CA PHE A 20 -22.40 -37.40 -1.41
C PHE A 20 -23.10 -36.12 -1.86
N ASP A 21 -23.30 -35.94 -3.17
CA ASP A 21 -24.03 -34.82 -3.79
C ASP A 21 -25.54 -34.84 -3.50
N GLN A 22 -26.08 -35.97 -3.04
CA GLN A 22 -27.50 -36.12 -2.67
C GLN A 22 -27.74 -35.84 -1.18
N LYS A 23 -26.67 -35.73 -0.37
CA LYS A 23 -26.80 -35.38 1.04
C LYS A 23 -27.33 -33.94 1.16
N PRO A 24 -28.33 -33.66 2.02
CA PRO A 24 -28.96 -32.33 2.11
C PRO A 24 -27.95 -31.19 2.27
N GLU A 25 -26.96 -31.35 3.15
CA GLU A 25 -25.93 -30.34 3.44
C GLU A 25 -25.01 -30.08 2.24
N ILE A 26 -24.74 -31.08 1.41
CA ILE A 26 -23.91 -30.93 0.21
C ILE A 26 -24.74 -30.36 -0.94
N LYS A 27 -26.01 -30.77 -1.08
CA LYS A 27 -26.91 -30.25 -2.10
C LYS A 27 -27.15 -28.75 -1.92
N GLU A 28 -27.34 -28.28 -0.69
CA GLU A 28 -27.48 -26.86 -0.38
C GLU A 28 -26.21 -26.08 -0.72
N GLN A 29 -25.04 -26.59 -0.35
CA GLN A 29 -23.76 -25.98 -0.74
C GLN A 29 -23.56 -25.93 -2.25
N LEU A 30 -23.83 -27.03 -2.96
CA LEU A 30 -23.73 -27.09 -4.42
C LEU A 30 -24.70 -26.10 -5.09
N GLN A 31 -25.91 -25.97 -4.56
CA GLN A 31 -26.88 -24.99 -5.04
C GLN A 31 -26.37 -23.56 -4.83
N PHE A 32 -25.89 -23.23 -3.62
CA PHE A 32 -25.28 -21.94 -3.32
C PHE A 32 -24.10 -21.61 -4.26
N PHE A 33 -23.20 -22.57 -4.49
CA PHE A 33 -22.09 -22.37 -5.42
C PHE A 33 -22.58 -22.16 -6.86
N SER A 34 -23.58 -22.94 -7.30
CA SER A 34 -24.18 -22.80 -8.62
C SER A 34 -24.83 -21.43 -8.80
N GLU A 35 -25.62 -20.99 -7.84
CA GLU A 35 -26.29 -19.68 -7.86
C GLU A 35 -25.29 -18.53 -7.90
N ASN A 36 -24.29 -18.53 -7.02
CA ASN A 36 -23.25 -17.51 -7.02
C ASN A 36 -22.42 -17.51 -8.31
N PHE A 37 -22.10 -18.68 -8.86
CA PHE A 37 -21.39 -18.76 -10.13
C PHE A 37 -22.21 -18.17 -11.27
N LEU A 38 -23.48 -18.54 -11.38
CA LEU A 38 -24.39 -18.03 -12.41
C LEU A 38 -24.61 -16.52 -12.27
N ALA A 39 -24.81 -16.02 -11.05
CA ALA A 39 -24.95 -14.60 -10.78
C ALA A 39 -23.68 -13.84 -11.21
N ASN A 40 -22.50 -14.31 -10.82
CA ASN A 40 -21.23 -13.68 -11.19
C ASN A 40 -20.97 -13.72 -12.70
N GLU A 41 -21.23 -14.85 -13.38
CA GLU A 41 -21.07 -14.94 -14.83
C GLU A 41 -22.08 -14.06 -15.58
N TYR A 42 -23.31 -13.93 -15.07
CA TYR A 42 -24.29 -13.00 -15.61
C TYR A 42 -23.80 -11.56 -15.49
N LEU A 43 -23.45 -11.10 -14.28
CA LEU A 43 -22.96 -9.73 -14.04
C LEU A 43 -21.71 -9.43 -14.90
N LYS A 44 -20.81 -10.40 -15.02
CA LYS A 44 -19.60 -10.26 -15.84
C LYS A 44 -19.91 -10.09 -17.32
N ARG A 45 -20.74 -10.96 -17.90
CA ARG A 45 -21.03 -10.97 -19.36
C ARG A 45 -22.00 -9.88 -19.76
N GLU A 46 -23.00 -9.63 -18.94
CA GLU A 46 -24.07 -8.69 -19.26
C GLU A 46 -23.74 -7.25 -18.89
N ILE A 47 -22.83 -7.03 -17.93
CA ILE A 47 -22.46 -5.71 -17.44
C ILE A 47 -20.95 -5.48 -17.63
N ALA A 48 -20.10 -6.14 -16.83
CA ALA A 48 -18.69 -5.76 -16.71
C ALA A 48 -17.92 -5.79 -18.05
N GLN A 49 -18.14 -6.80 -18.90
CA GLN A 49 -17.48 -6.92 -20.21
C GLN A 49 -17.95 -5.90 -21.25
N LYS A 50 -19.12 -5.28 -21.04
CA LYS A 50 -19.67 -4.25 -21.92
C LYS A 50 -19.24 -2.85 -21.51
N ILE A 51 -18.70 -2.69 -20.29
CA ILE A 51 -18.18 -1.41 -19.82
C ILE A 51 -16.92 -1.05 -20.59
N THR A 52 -16.94 0.14 -21.18
CA THR A 52 -15.78 0.75 -21.80
C THR A 52 -15.66 2.18 -21.31
N VAL A 53 -14.42 2.68 -21.23
CA VAL A 53 -14.12 4.07 -20.89
C VAL A 53 -13.29 4.63 -22.04
N ALA A 54 -13.79 5.70 -22.67
CA ALA A 54 -13.16 6.30 -23.83
C ALA A 54 -12.01 7.22 -23.42
N ASP A 55 -10.98 7.34 -24.27
CA ASP A 55 -9.81 8.19 -23.99
C ASP A 55 -10.17 9.67 -23.74
N ALA A 56 -11.19 10.18 -24.42
CA ALA A 56 -11.68 11.55 -24.22
C ALA A 56 -12.25 11.75 -22.79
N GLU A 57 -12.89 10.72 -22.25
CA GLU A 57 -13.41 10.73 -20.89
C GLU A 57 -12.28 10.68 -19.86
N LEU A 58 -11.28 9.81 -20.09
CA LEU A 58 -10.07 9.76 -19.26
C LEU A 58 -9.39 11.13 -19.20
N LYS A 59 -9.27 11.78 -20.36
CA LYS A 59 -8.66 13.10 -20.46
C LYS A 59 -9.47 14.16 -19.72
N SER A 60 -10.79 14.16 -19.89
CA SER A 60 -11.69 15.07 -19.17
C SER A 60 -11.62 14.86 -17.66
N TYR A 61 -11.56 13.61 -17.19
CA TYR A 61 -11.40 13.32 -15.77
C TYR A 61 -10.06 13.85 -15.25
N TYR A 62 -8.97 13.56 -15.97
CA TYR A 62 -7.63 14.01 -15.60
C TYR A 62 -7.54 15.53 -15.50
N ASP A 63 -8.09 16.25 -16.48
CA ASP A 63 -8.06 17.71 -16.51
C ASP A 63 -8.92 18.33 -15.39
N ALA A 64 -10.05 17.69 -15.04
CA ALA A 64 -10.93 18.14 -13.94
C ALA A 64 -10.38 17.81 -12.53
N HIS A 65 -9.58 16.75 -12.39
CA HIS A 65 -9.05 16.25 -11.12
C HIS A 65 -7.52 16.36 -11.06
N HIS A 66 -6.95 17.38 -11.70
CA HIS A 66 -5.50 17.56 -11.84
C HIS A 66 -4.74 17.54 -10.49
N ASP A 67 -5.40 17.97 -9.41
CA ASP A 67 -4.84 17.96 -8.06
C ASP A 67 -4.65 16.55 -7.48
N GLU A 68 -5.44 15.57 -7.90
CA GLU A 68 -5.32 14.17 -7.47
C GLU A 68 -4.05 13.50 -8.03
N PHE A 69 -3.48 14.06 -9.11
CA PHE A 69 -2.29 13.55 -9.77
C PHE A 69 -1.01 14.31 -9.35
N LYS A 70 -1.10 15.18 -8.34
CA LYS A 70 0.06 15.83 -7.74
C LYS A 70 0.83 14.84 -6.88
N THR A 71 2.11 14.64 -7.22
CA THR A 71 3.05 14.01 -6.32
C THR A 71 3.66 15.09 -5.42
N PRO A 72 3.71 14.86 -4.09
CA PRO A 72 4.35 15.80 -3.19
C PRO A 72 5.86 15.80 -3.41
N GLU A 73 6.51 16.85 -2.91
CA GLU A 73 7.96 16.87 -2.75
C GLU A 73 8.42 15.61 -2.01
N THR A 74 9.45 14.95 -2.53
CA THR A 74 10.10 13.82 -1.83
C THR A 74 11.61 14.01 -1.82
N LEU A 75 12.26 13.53 -0.77
CA LEU A 75 13.71 13.53 -0.67
C LEU A 75 14.21 12.12 -0.38
N ARG A 76 15.38 11.79 -0.94
CA ARG A 76 16.15 10.62 -0.55
C ARG A 76 17.28 11.08 0.35
N ALA A 77 17.37 10.48 1.54
CA ALA A 77 18.42 10.78 2.49
C ALA A 77 19.04 9.51 3.06
N ARG A 78 20.27 9.68 3.56
CA ARG A 78 20.94 8.77 4.46
C ARG A 78 20.96 9.34 5.85
N HIS A 79 21.01 8.48 6.86
CA HIS A 79 21.27 8.93 8.22
C HIS A 79 22.21 8.01 8.99
N ILE A 80 22.78 8.56 10.06
CA ILE A 80 23.44 7.82 11.13
C ILE A 80 22.69 8.14 12.42
N LEU A 81 22.09 7.11 13.01
CA LEU A 81 21.52 7.17 14.35
C LEU A 81 22.56 6.79 15.41
N VAL A 82 22.67 7.60 16.46
CA VAL A 82 23.24 7.24 17.76
C VAL A 82 22.10 7.25 18.77
N SER A 83 21.69 6.06 19.18
CA SER A 83 20.49 5.87 20.01
C SER A 83 20.75 6.21 21.47
N PHE A 84 19.71 6.72 22.14
CA PHE A 84 19.63 6.81 23.59
C PHE A 84 18.16 6.64 24.01
N ASP A 85 17.93 6.17 25.24
CA ASP A 85 16.57 6.15 25.80
C ASP A 85 16.17 7.58 26.21
N SER A 86 14.96 8.02 25.86
CA SER A 86 14.43 9.32 26.31
C SER A 86 14.42 9.51 27.84
N ALA A 87 14.44 8.41 28.61
CA ALA A 87 14.56 8.39 30.07
C ALA A 87 16.00 8.13 30.57
N ALA A 88 16.99 8.09 29.66
CA ALA A 88 18.39 7.87 30.00
C ALA A 88 18.94 8.97 30.92
N ALA A 89 19.94 8.61 31.71
CA ALA A 89 20.64 9.59 32.54
C ALA A 89 21.37 10.64 31.67
N GLU A 90 21.54 11.85 32.21
CA GLU A 90 22.19 12.96 31.50
C GLU A 90 23.59 12.59 30.98
N ASP A 91 24.35 11.81 31.76
CA ASP A 91 25.67 11.30 31.36
C ASP A 91 25.62 10.35 30.15
N GLU A 92 24.54 9.58 29.98
CA GLU A 92 24.37 8.69 28.82
C GLU A 92 24.01 9.48 27.57
N ILE A 93 23.10 10.45 27.71
CA ILE A 93 22.75 11.37 26.63
C ILE A 93 23.98 12.16 26.18
N LYS A 94 24.80 12.63 27.12
CA LYS A 94 26.07 13.31 26.82
C LYS A 94 27.03 12.42 26.03
N LYS A 95 27.22 11.17 26.45
CA LYS A 95 28.07 10.20 25.72
C LYS A 95 27.53 9.92 24.31
N ALA A 96 26.22 9.83 24.13
CA ALA A 96 25.61 9.67 22.82
C ALA A 96 25.87 10.90 21.94
N ARG A 97 25.79 12.12 22.51
CA ARG A 97 26.12 13.36 21.80
C ARG A 97 27.58 13.40 21.38
N GLU A 98 28.52 13.08 22.27
CA GLU A 98 29.95 13.02 21.97
C GLU A 98 30.28 12.03 20.83
N LYS A 99 29.59 10.88 20.79
CA LYS A 99 29.70 9.93 19.67
C LYS A 99 29.17 10.52 18.36
N ALA A 100 28.00 11.17 18.40
CA ALA A 100 27.44 11.82 17.22
C ALA A 100 28.35 12.96 16.71
N GLU A 101 28.95 13.75 17.60
CA GLU A 101 29.93 14.79 17.26
C GLU A 101 31.17 14.20 16.58
N LEU A 102 31.68 13.08 17.10
CA LEU A 102 32.80 12.36 16.49
C LEU A 102 32.46 11.86 15.08
N TYR A 103 31.28 11.26 14.88
CA TYR A 103 30.85 10.77 13.57
C TYR A 103 30.61 11.91 12.58
N LEU A 104 30.03 13.03 13.03
CA LEU A 104 29.85 14.21 12.19
C LEU A 104 31.20 14.80 11.76
N LYS A 105 32.17 14.85 12.67
CA LYS A 105 33.53 15.31 12.36
C LYS A 105 34.18 14.43 11.30
N LYS A 106 34.13 13.11 11.46
CA LYS A 106 34.63 12.12 10.47
C LYS A 106 34.05 12.35 9.07
N ILE A 107 32.73 12.57 8.98
CA ILE A 107 32.06 12.88 7.71
C ILE A 107 32.57 14.21 7.12
N LYS A 108 32.70 15.25 7.93
CA LYS A 108 33.22 16.56 7.49
C LYS A 108 34.68 16.50 7.05
N ASP A 109 35.47 15.61 7.65
CA ASP A 109 36.86 15.33 7.29
C ASP A 109 36.99 14.45 6.03
N GLY A 110 35.87 14.04 5.42
CA GLY A 110 35.82 13.35 4.13
C GLY A 110 35.63 11.83 4.20
N GLU A 111 35.34 11.26 5.38
CA GLU A 111 35.01 9.84 5.50
C GLU A 111 33.70 9.52 4.76
N ASP A 112 33.63 8.35 4.11
CA ASP A 112 32.44 7.94 3.36
C ASP A 112 31.25 7.73 4.29
N PHE A 113 30.16 8.46 4.03
CA PHE A 113 28.97 8.45 4.88
C PHE A 113 28.33 7.05 4.97
N ALA A 114 28.19 6.37 3.83
CA ALA A 114 27.50 5.08 3.77
C ALA A 114 28.29 3.99 4.49
N LYS A 115 29.61 3.99 4.34
CA LYS A 115 30.52 3.12 5.07
C LYS A 115 30.43 3.36 6.57
N LEU A 116 30.58 4.62 7.01
CA LEU A 116 30.51 4.96 8.43
C LEU A 116 29.15 4.57 9.02
N ALA A 117 28.05 4.90 8.33
CA ALA A 117 26.70 4.51 8.74
C ALA A 117 26.56 2.98 8.93
N SER A 118 27.11 2.19 8.00
CA SER A 118 27.07 0.73 8.07
C SER A 118 27.84 0.16 9.27
N GLU A 119 28.89 0.84 9.70
CA GLU A 119 29.72 0.43 10.83
C GLU A 119 29.07 0.85 12.16
N VAL A 120 28.67 2.12 12.28
CA VAL A 120 28.42 2.73 13.59
C VAL A 120 26.96 3.05 13.89
N SER A 121 26.07 3.09 12.89
CA SER A 121 24.69 3.49 13.17
C SER A 121 23.97 2.44 14.03
N ASP A 122 23.11 2.91 14.94
CA ASP A 122 22.24 2.06 15.75
C ASP A 122 20.89 1.77 15.08
N ASP A 123 20.62 2.29 13.88
CA ASP A 123 19.35 2.03 13.18
C ASP A 123 19.37 0.68 12.44
N PRO A 124 18.68 -0.37 12.93
CA PRO A 124 18.66 -1.68 12.26
C PRO A 124 18.00 -1.62 10.87
N GLY A 125 17.13 -0.64 10.63
CA GLY A 125 16.34 -0.54 9.40
C GLY A 125 17.17 -0.10 8.20
N SER A 126 18.20 0.73 8.41
CA SER A 126 19.00 1.32 7.33
C SER A 126 20.51 1.09 7.44
N LYS A 127 21.04 0.69 8.61
CA LYS A 127 22.48 0.43 8.82
C LYS A 127 23.08 -0.42 7.72
N ALA A 128 22.49 -1.58 7.42
CA ALA A 128 23.00 -2.51 6.41
C ALA A 128 23.03 -1.94 4.97
N ARG A 129 22.35 -0.82 4.71
CA ARG A 129 22.32 -0.11 3.42
C ARG A 129 23.07 1.23 3.48
N GLY A 130 23.97 1.39 4.45
CA GLY A 130 24.71 2.61 4.67
C GLY A 130 23.82 3.80 5.00
N GLY A 131 22.81 3.57 5.84
CA GLY A 131 21.90 4.60 6.32
C GLY A 131 20.80 5.01 5.34
N ASP A 132 20.67 4.37 4.16
CA ASP A 132 19.71 4.77 3.13
C ASP A 132 18.25 4.53 3.55
N LEU A 133 17.48 5.61 3.56
CA LEU A 133 16.05 5.64 3.90
C LEU A 133 15.14 5.59 2.67
N GLY A 134 15.70 5.65 1.45
CA GLY A 134 14.93 5.79 0.21
C GLY A 134 14.20 7.14 0.12
N PHE A 135 13.29 7.27 -0.85
CA PHE A 135 12.47 8.49 -1.00
C PHE A 135 11.34 8.55 0.01
N PHE A 136 11.19 9.69 0.65
CA PHE A 136 10.06 9.98 1.52
C PHE A 136 9.51 11.40 1.32
N PRO A 137 8.18 11.58 1.42
CA PRO A 137 7.56 12.90 1.48
C PRO A 137 7.61 13.46 2.90
N LYS A 138 7.20 14.72 3.04
CA LYS A 138 6.87 15.31 4.34
C LYS A 138 5.74 14.52 5.04
N GLY A 139 5.71 14.57 6.35
CA GLY A 139 4.81 13.82 7.22
C GLY A 139 5.20 12.36 7.48
N ARG A 140 6.25 11.82 6.82
CA ARG A 140 6.68 10.43 7.04
C ARG A 140 7.67 10.31 8.21
N MET A 141 8.49 11.33 8.45
CA MET A 141 9.52 11.30 9.48
C MET A 141 9.09 12.15 10.69
N VAL A 142 9.73 11.93 11.84
CA VAL A 142 9.50 12.79 13.01
C VAL A 142 9.92 14.23 12.72
N LYS A 143 9.16 15.20 13.23
CA LYS A 143 9.27 16.62 12.86
C LYS A 143 10.71 17.18 12.89
N PRO A 144 11.55 16.92 13.93
CA PRO A 144 12.91 17.47 13.96
C PRO A 144 13.80 16.90 12.85
N PHE A 145 13.68 15.60 12.56
CA PHE A 145 14.40 14.94 11.47
C PHE A 145 13.96 15.50 10.12
N GLU A 146 12.64 15.59 9.92
CA GLU A 146 12.06 16.11 8.69
C GLU A 146 12.49 17.55 8.41
N ASP A 147 12.39 18.44 9.39
CA ASP A 147 12.76 19.85 9.23
C ASP A 147 14.23 20.01 8.83
N ALA A 148 15.11 19.26 9.49
CA ALA A 148 16.53 19.27 9.14
C ALA A 148 16.78 18.68 7.75
N ALA A 149 16.17 17.54 7.41
CA ALA A 149 16.36 16.90 6.10
C ALA A 149 15.84 17.77 4.95
N PHE A 150 14.64 18.35 5.07
CA PHE A 150 14.05 19.17 4.01
C PHE A 150 14.70 20.55 3.86
N ALA A 151 15.46 21.03 4.86
CA ALA A 151 16.25 22.26 4.76
C ALA A 151 17.57 22.10 4.00
N LEU A 152 18.08 20.87 3.84
CA LEU A 152 19.35 20.57 3.18
C LEU A 152 19.22 20.49 1.66
N LYS A 153 20.25 20.91 0.93
CA LYS A 153 20.38 20.63 -0.50
C LYS A 153 20.96 19.23 -0.75
N PRO A 154 20.70 18.62 -1.92
CA PRO A 154 21.39 17.37 -2.31
C PRO A 154 22.92 17.49 -2.16
N GLY A 155 23.52 16.51 -1.50
CA GLY A 155 24.93 16.46 -1.14
C GLY A 155 25.29 17.07 0.23
N GLU A 156 24.41 17.85 0.85
CA GLU A 156 24.68 18.48 2.15
C GLU A 156 24.44 17.52 3.32
N VAL A 157 25.18 17.78 4.41
CA VAL A 157 25.11 17.04 5.67
C VAL A 157 24.61 17.97 6.78
N SER A 158 23.67 17.51 7.60
CA SER A 158 23.12 18.26 8.73
C SER A 158 24.15 18.47 9.85
N GLY A 159 23.79 19.32 10.81
CA GLY A 159 24.33 19.20 12.17
C GLY A 159 23.79 17.96 12.88
N ILE A 160 23.95 17.91 14.20
CA ILE A 160 23.32 16.88 15.02
C ILE A 160 21.86 17.24 15.23
N VAL A 161 20.97 16.32 14.87
CA VAL A 161 19.53 16.47 15.01
C VAL A 161 19.05 15.56 16.12
N GLU A 162 18.43 16.14 17.15
CA GLU A 162 17.93 15.38 18.29
C GLU A 162 16.46 14.98 18.07
N THR A 163 16.13 13.73 18.41
CA THR A 163 14.77 13.20 18.39
C THR A 163 14.58 12.26 19.59
N GLN A 164 13.35 11.77 19.77
CA GLN A 164 13.05 10.73 20.76
C GLN A 164 13.82 9.40 20.56
N PHE A 165 14.41 9.16 19.38
CA PHE A 165 15.15 7.94 19.08
C PHE A 165 16.65 8.06 19.34
N GLY A 166 17.14 9.28 19.55
CA GLY A 166 18.57 9.56 19.63
C GLY A 166 19.00 10.76 18.79
N PHE A 167 20.31 10.83 18.57
CA PHE A 167 20.95 11.82 17.72
C PHE A 167 21.12 11.31 16.29
N HIS A 168 20.77 12.15 15.34
CA HIS A 168 20.84 11.86 13.91
C HIS A 168 21.83 12.79 13.22
N ILE A 169 22.57 12.23 12.28
CA ILE A 169 23.29 12.98 11.27
C ILE A 169 22.68 12.59 9.94
N ILE A 170 22.26 13.56 9.15
CA ILE A 170 21.46 13.36 7.93
C ILE A 170 22.26 13.87 6.74
N ARG A 171 22.22 13.14 5.63
CA ARG A 171 22.72 13.60 4.34
C ARG A 171 21.63 13.45 3.30
N VAL A 172 21.30 14.52 2.57
CA VAL A 172 20.36 14.43 1.44
C VAL A 172 21.12 13.99 0.20
N GLU A 173 20.62 12.98 -0.49
CA GLU A 173 21.21 12.46 -1.72
C GLU A 173 20.51 13.03 -2.95
N GLU A 174 19.18 13.09 -2.92
CA GLU A 174 18.37 13.52 -4.06
C GLU A 174 17.09 14.20 -3.57
N ARG A 175 16.60 15.17 -4.34
CA ARG A 175 15.31 15.84 -4.12
C ARG A 175 14.49 15.74 -5.40
N LYS A 176 13.22 15.36 -5.26
CA LYS A 176 12.21 15.40 -6.31
C LYS A 176 11.19 16.46 -5.94
N GLU A 177 11.15 17.49 -6.77
CA GLU A 177 10.17 18.57 -6.64
C GLU A 177 8.74 18.02 -6.80
N PRO A 178 7.75 18.69 -6.19
CA PRO A 178 6.36 18.40 -6.49
C PRO A 178 6.11 18.47 -7.99
N ALA A 179 5.46 17.45 -8.53
CA ALA A 179 5.12 17.38 -9.94
C ALA A 179 3.69 16.90 -10.08
N VAL A 180 3.09 17.17 -11.24
CA VAL A 180 1.85 16.50 -11.63
C VAL A 180 2.22 15.38 -12.56
N GLU A 181 1.81 14.15 -12.23
CA GLU A 181 2.00 13.01 -13.11
C GLU A 181 1.32 13.31 -14.45
N SER A 182 2.01 13.08 -15.57
CA SER A 182 1.43 13.36 -16.89
C SER A 182 0.25 12.44 -17.18
N PHE A 183 -0.66 12.90 -18.04
CA PHE A 183 -1.78 12.08 -18.49
C PHE A 183 -1.33 10.70 -19.00
N ASP A 184 -0.28 10.65 -19.81
CA ASP A 184 0.25 9.38 -20.35
C ASP A 184 0.75 8.44 -19.26
N ALA A 185 1.37 8.97 -18.20
CA ALA A 185 1.86 8.17 -17.08
C ALA A 185 0.71 7.55 -16.27
N VAL A 186 -0.44 8.24 -16.18
CA VAL A 186 -1.58 7.78 -15.37
C VAL A 186 -2.71 7.16 -16.17
N LYS A 187 -2.68 7.23 -17.51
CA LYS A 187 -3.79 6.83 -18.39
C LYS A 187 -4.31 5.42 -18.11
N GLU A 188 -3.42 4.43 -18.04
CA GLU A 188 -3.82 3.03 -17.83
C GLU A 188 -4.38 2.80 -16.41
N ARG A 189 -3.77 3.43 -15.40
CA ARG A 189 -4.27 3.39 -14.02
C ARG A 189 -5.65 4.03 -13.93
N LEU A 190 -5.83 5.18 -14.57
CA LEU A 190 -7.09 5.92 -14.60
C LEU A 190 -8.17 5.13 -15.33
N LYS A 191 -7.83 4.50 -16.46
CA LYS A 191 -8.75 3.63 -17.22
C LYS A 191 -9.22 2.46 -16.38
N GLN A 192 -8.31 1.80 -15.67
CA GLN A 192 -8.67 0.71 -14.77
C GLN A 192 -9.60 1.19 -13.65
N MET A 193 -9.25 2.29 -12.99
CA MET A 193 -10.04 2.88 -11.91
C MET A 193 -11.46 3.24 -12.38
N LEU A 194 -11.60 4.04 -13.44
CA LEU A 194 -12.92 4.45 -13.94
C LEU A 194 -13.72 3.27 -14.48
N THR A 195 -13.08 2.27 -15.09
CA THR A 195 -13.77 1.05 -15.52
C THR A 195 -14.32 0.28 -14.32
N GLN A 196 -13.54 0.14 -13.25
CA GLN A 196 -13.95 -0.53 -12.02
C GLN A 196 -15.08 0.23 -11.32
N ASP A 197 -14.96 1.55 -11.19
CA ASP A 197 -15.98 2.38 -10.56
C ASP A 197 -17.29 2.34 -11.35
N ARG A 198 -17.23 2.50 -12.68
CA ARG A 198 -18.41 2.38 -13.56
C ARG A 198 -19.03 0.99 -13.46
N THR A 199 -18.23 -0.08 -13.51
CA THR A 199 -18.72 -1.45 -13.39
C THR A 199 -19.44 -1.68 -12.06
N ARG A 200 -18.87 -1.21 -10.94
CA ARG A 200 -19.48 -1.33 -9.62
C ARG A 200 -20.83 -0.61 -9.57
N ASN A 201 -20.88 0.62 -10.07
CA ASN A 201 -22.11 1.42 -10.05
C ASN A 201 -23.20 0.77 -10.90
N GLU A 202 -22.89 0.34 -12.12
CA GLU A 202 -23.85 -0.33 -13.02
C GLU A 202 -24.35 -1.67 -12.46
N ILE A 203 -23.47 -2.47 -11.81
CA ILE A 203 -23.88 -3.70 -11.11
C ILE A 203 -24.84 -3.37 -9.96
N ASN A 204 -24.52 -2.37 -9.14
CA ASN A 204 -25.37 -1.98 -8.01
C ASN A 204 -26.75 -1.52 -8.50
N GLU A 205 -26.80 -0.63 -9.48
CA GLU A 205 -28.05 -0.15 -10.07
C GLU A 205 -28.87 -1.29 -10.70
N PHE A 206 -28.21 -2.22 -11.39
CA PHE A 206 -28.85 -3.40 -11.95
C PHE A 206 -29.47 -4.30 -10.86
N ILE A 207 -28.71 -4.60 -9.81
CA ILE A 207 -29.17 -5.42 -8.69
C ILE A 207 -30.34 -4.75 -7.98
N ASP A 208 -30.22 -3.47 -7.65
CA ASP A 208 -31.28 -2.72 -6.95
C ASP A 208 -32.59 -2.75 -7.74
N LYS A 209 -32.51 -2.57 -9.07
CA LYS A 209 -33.66 -2.69 -9.96
C LYS A 209 -34.21 -4.11 -10.01
N ALA A 210 -33.36 -5.12 -10.18
CA ALA A 210 -33.78 -6.51 -10.29
C ALA A 210 -34.45 -7.02 -9.00
N VAL A 211 -33.91 -6.66 -7.83
CA VAL A 211 -34.46 -6.97 -6.50
C VAL A 211 -35.83 -6.30 -6.33
N LYS A 212 -35.96 -5.03 -6.71
CA LYS A 212 -37.23 -4.30 -6.66
C LYS A 212 -38.29 -4.93 -7.57
N ASP A 213 -37.93 -5.27 -8.81
CA ASP A 213 -38.84 -5.88 -9.78
C ASP A 213 -39.29 -7.29 -9.35
N ALA A 214 -38.41 -8.03 -8.68
CA ALA A 214 -38.71 -9.34 -8.11
C ALA A 214 -39.60 -9.30 -6.86
N LYS A 215 -39.92 -8.11 -6.33
CA LYS A 215 -40.73 -7.90 -5.10
C LYS A 215 -40.25 -8.76 -3.92
N THR A 216 -38.95 -8.90 -3.78
CA THR A 216 -38.36 -9.73 -2.72
C THR A 216 -38.50 -9.07 -1.36
N GLU A 217 -38.94 -9.83 -0.36
CA GLU A 217 -38.91 -9.41 1.04
C GLU A 217 -37.57 -9.84 1.66
N PHE A 218 -36.83 -8.88 2.20
CA PHE A 218 -35.56 -9.13 2.88
C PHE A 218 -35.82 -9.35 4.38
N PHE A 219 -35.47 -10.52 4.89
CA PHE A 219 -35.60 -10.88 6.32
C PHE A 219 -34.20 -11.00 6.96
N PRO A 220 -33.56 -9.87 7.35
CA PRO A 220 -32.20 -9.89 7.90
C PRO A 220 -32.07 -10.74 9.18
N ASP A 221 -33.13 -10.80 9.99
CA ASP A 221 -33.17 -11.57 11.24
C ASP A 221 -33.19 -13.09 11.01
N ALA A 222 -33.50 -13.56 9.80
CA ALA A 222 -33.41 -14.98 9.46
C ALA A 222 -31.94 -15.47 9.31
N LEU A 223 -30.98 -14.55 9.13
CA LEU A 223 -29.55 -14.86 8.96
C LEU A 223 -28.79 -14.95 10.28
N THR A 224 -29.31 -14.38 11.37
CA THR A 224 -28.66 -14.38 12.70
C THR A 224 -28.99 -15.62 13.53
N GLY A 225 -29.86 -16.51 13.04
CA GLY A 225 -30.19 -17.77 13.73
C GLY A 225 -31.06 -17.60 14.98
N GLU A 226 -31.59 -16.41 15.25
CA GLU A 226 -32.60 -16.23 16.28
C GLU A 226 -33.95 -16.73 15.77
N LYS A 227 -34.19 -18.03 15.94
CA LYS A 227 -35.54 -18.59 15.88
C LYS A 227 -36.41 -17.88 16.93
N LYS A 228 -37.41 -17.12 16.49
CA LYS A 228 -38.62 -16.90 17.30
C LYS A 228 -39.60 -18.04 17.05
#